data_AF-A0A940A8E3-F1
#
_entry.id   AF-A0A940A8E3-F1
#
_cell.length_a   1.000
_cell.length_b   1.000
_cell.length_c   1.000
_cell.angle_alpha   90.00
_cell.angle_beta   90.00
_cell.angle_gamma   90.00
#
_symmetry.space_group_name_H-M   'P 1'
#
loop_
_entity.id
_entity.type
_entity.pdbx_description
1 polymer ?
#
loop_
_entity_poly.entity_id
_entity_poly.type
_entity_poly.pdbx_seq_one_letter_code
_entity_poly.pdbx_strand_id
1 'polypeptide(L)'
;MKRLLLMIFAMPLLALPVMAEDVPTFTEWHDMQVNDINRFGLHTTFFPYQSVPAALEGDMRRQDNFLSLHGQWKFNWVENADQRPTDFYATDFDDSRWGEMPVPGMWELNGYGDPIYVNIGFGWREHFENNPPQVPVKDNHVGSYRRVISIPDSWDGKQVIAHFGSVTSNIYLWVNGAFVGYAEDSKVAAEFDITPYLKKGDNLLAFQTFRWCDGSYNEDQDFWRLSGVARDSYLYARDKNNHINDLRVTPDLVNNYRDGELHVKVGFEGKCNLTLQLLDDQGQTVIEKALQNLKSNEAEVTLTLPNPKKWTAETPNLYTLVVCPTTPNARFTPYEAIVQRVGFRRVEIKNAQLLVNGQPIYIKGADRHEMDPDGGYVVSRERMIEDIKIMKQFNINAVRTCHYPDDP
;
A
#
# COMPACT_ATOMS: atom_id res chain seq x y z
N MET A 1 7.19 48.71 -62.17
CA MET A 1 8.12 47.61 -61.89
C MET A 1 7.57 46.79 -60.74
N LYS A 2 7.19 45.52 -61.01
CA LYS A 2 6.54 44.62 -60.05
C LYS A 2 7.55 44.19 -58.97
N ARG A 3 7.23 44.36 -57.69
CA ARG A 3 7.95 43.70 -56.58
C ARG A 3 7.10 42.55 -56.05
N LEU A 4 7.64 41.34 -56.22
CA LEU A 4 7.13 40.06 -55.78
C LEU A 4 7.35 39.95 -54.26
N LEU A 5 6.29 39.79 -53.47
CA LEU A 5 6.39 39.53 -52.04
C LEU A 5 6.49 38.01 -51.83
N LEU A 6 7.65 37.53 -51.36
CA LEU A 6 7.86 36.15 -50.93
C LEU A 6 7.28 35.99 -49.52
N MET A 7 6.19 35.23 -49.35
CA MET A 7 5.71 34.79 -48.03
C MET A 7 6.47 33.54 -47.62
N ILE A 8 7.32 33.66 -46.59
CA ILE A 8 7.94 32.53 -45.90
C ILE A 8 6.95 32.05 -44.85
N PHE A 9 6.41 30.85 -45.02
CA PHE A 9 5.64 30.15 -43.98
C PHE A 9 6.63 29.62 -42.93
N ALA A 10 6.66 30.25 -41.76
CA ALA A 10 7.32 29.68 -40.58
C ALA A 10 6.41 28.59 -40.01
N MET A 11 6.86 27.34 -40.08
CA MET A 11 6.23 26.20 -39.42
C MET A 11 6.51 26.31 -37.91
N PRO A 12 5.49 26.33 -37.02
CA PRO A 12 5.76 26.39 -35.59
C PRO A 12 6.28 25.03 -35.14
N LEU A 13 7.48 25.03 -34.56
CA LEU A 13 8.02 23.90 -33.80
C LEU A 13 7.08 23.69 -32.61
N LEU A 14 6.29 22.61 -32.63
CA LEU A 14 5.52 22.16 -31.48
C LEU A 14 6.53 21.69 -30.41
N ALA A 15 6.85 22.57 -29.47
CA ALA A 15 7.52 22.19 -28.24
C ALA A 15 6.57 21.24 -27.48
N LEU A 16 7.01 20.00 -27.26
CA LEU A 16 6.35 19.10 -26.32
C LEU A 16 6.35 19.79 -24.95
N PRO A 17 5.24 19.75 -24.18
CA PRO A 17 5.25 20.26 -22.83
C PRO A 17 6.25 19.43 -22.02
N VAL A 18 7.32 20.08 -21.59
CA VAL A 18 8.15 19.59 -20.49
C VAL A 18 7.23 19.60 -19.29
N MET A 19 6.82 18.42 -18.81
CA MET A 19 6.23 18.28 -17.49
C MET A 19 7.23 18.91 -16.53
N ALA A 20 6.81 19.87 -15.71
CA ALA A 20 7.66 20.38 -14.65
C ALA A 20 8.05 19.16 -13.80
N GLU A 21 9.35 18.86 -13.72
CA GLU A 21 9.83 17.94 -12.70
C GLU A 21 9.56 18.62 -11.37
N ASP A 22 8.62 18.07 -10.59
CA ASP A 22 8.50 18.45 -9.19
C ASP A 22 9.84 18.15 -8.54
N VAL A 23 10.57 19.17 -8.13
CA VAL A 23 11.81 19.02 -7.38
C VAL A 23 11.43 19.08 -5.91
N PRO A 24 11.84 18.10 -5.07
CA PRO A 24 11.52 18.14 -3.66
C PRO A 24 12.15 19.40 -3.04
N THR A 25 11.40 20.09 -2.19
CA THR A 25 11.92 21.24 -1.46
C THR A 25 12.86 20.80 -0.34
N PHE A 26 12.82 19.52 0.03
CA PHE A 26 13.49 18.94 1.19
C PHE A 26 13.06 19.57 2.52
N THR A 27 11.85 20.13 2.53
CA THR A 27 11.20 20.71 3.71
C THR A 27 9.88 20.02 4.03
N GLU A 28 9.44 19.06 3.22
CA GLU A 28 8.15 18.36 3.35
C GLU A 28 8.05 17.69 4.72
N TRP A 29 9.11 17.02 5.17
CA TRP A 29 9.25 16.43 6.53
C TRP A 29 9.21 17.43 7.71
N HIS A 30 9.07 18.73 7.43
CA HIS A 30 8.93 19.85 8.37
C HIS A 30 7.67 20.69 8.09
N ASP A 31 6.77 20.22 7.22
CA ASP A 31 5.58 20.95 6.80
C ASP A 31 4.31 20.11 6.94
N MET A 32 3.57 20.35 8.03
CA MET A 32 2.28 19.69 8.31
C MET A 32 1.20 19.90 7.24
N GLN A 33 1.41 20.76 6.25
CA GLN A 33 0.52 20.91 5.11
C GLN A 33 0.86 19.95 3.96
N VAL A 34 1.99 19.24 4.03
CA VAL A 34 2.52 18.36 3.00
C VAL A 34 2.92 17.01 3.60
N ASN A 35 1.92 16.15 3.80
CA ASN A 35 2.12 14.76 4.24
C ASN A 35 2.31 13.77 3.07
N ASP A 36 1.99 14.19 1.84
CA ASP A 36 2.27 13.43 0.63
C ASP A 36 2.48 14.32 -0.60
N ILE A 37 3.25 13.81 -1.56
CA ILE A 37 3.39 14.35 -2.92
C ILE A 37 3.35 13.16 -3.87
N ASN A 38 2.43 13.18 -4.83
CA ASN A 38 2.26 12.14 -5.86
C ASN A 38 1.99 10.71 -5.33
N ARG A 39 1.64 10.57 -4.04
CA ARG A 39 1.19 9.30 -3.46
C ARG A 39 -0.19 8.96 -4.05
N PHE A 40 -0.43 7.70 -4.38
CA PHE A 40 -1.77 7.25 -4.71
C PHE A 40 -2.73 7.49 -3.53
N GLY A 41 -3.96 7.89 -3.85
CA GLY A 41 -5.04 7.94 -2.87
C GLY A 41 -5.26 6.56 -2.24
N LEU A 42 -5.59 6.54 -0.94
CA LEU A 42 -5.81 5.28 -0.22
C LEU A 42 -6.95 4.48 -0.85
N HIS A 43 -6.71 3.19 -1.07
CA HIS A 43 -7.68 2.25 -1.61
C HIS A 43 -7.63 0.92 -0.84
N THR A 44 -8.63 0.07 -1.05
CA THR A 44 -8.65 -1.26 -0.44
C THR A 44 -7.46 -2.10 -0.92
N THR A 45 -6.95 -2.99 -0.07
CA THR A 45 -5.89 -3.92 -0.46
C THR A 45 -6.43 -4.99 -1.40
N PHE A 46 -5.89 -5.05 -2.62
CA PHE A 46 -6.01 -6.16 -3.55
C PHE A 46 -4.80 -6.21 -4.50
N PHE A 47 -4.65 -7.32 -5.21
CA PHE A 47 -3.66 -7.47 -6.28
C PHE A 47 -4.38 -7.73 -7.62
N PRO A 48 -3.98 -7.07 -8.73
CA PRO A 48 -4.60 -7.25 -10.04
C PRO A 48 -4.10 -8.53 -10.71
N TYR A 49 -4.64 -9.69 -10.35
CA TYR A 49 -4.24 -10.97 -10.95
C TYR A 49 -4.64 -11.06 -12.42
N GLN A 50 -3.85 -11.73 -13.24
CA GLN A 50 -4.10 -11.82 -14.69
C GLN A 50 -5.17 -12.85 -15.07
N SER A 51 -5.68 -13.63 -14.12
CA SER A 51 -6.73 -14.63 -14.35
C SER A 51 -7.46 -15.02 -13.06
N VAL A 52 -8.68 -15.56 -13.19
CA VAL A 52 -9.44 -16.08 -12.04
C VAL A 52 -8.71 -17.20 -11.29
N PRO A 53 -8.13 -18.24 -11.96
CA PRO A 53 -7.38 -19.26 -11.25
C PRO A 53 -6.21 -18.71 -10.43
N ALA A 54 -5.46 -17.75 -10.99
CA ALA A 54 -4.37 -17.09 -10.27
C ALA A 54 -4.88 -16.27 -9.07
N ALA A 55 -6.00 -15.56 -9.23
CA ALA A 55 -6.61 -14.80 -8.15
C ALA A 55 -7.09 -15.71 -7.01
N LEU A 56 -7.64 -16.89 -7.34
CA LEU A 56 -8.08 -17.87 -6.35
C LEU A 56 -6.91 -18.59 -5.65
N GLU A 57 -5.75 -18.74 -6.29
CA GLU A 57 -4.51 -19.17 -5.63
C GLU A 57 -4.03 -18.11 -4.62
N GLY A 58 -4.17 -16.83 -4.96
CA GLY A 58 -3.95 -15.71 -4.03
C GLY A 58 -2.49 -15.46 -3.67
N ASP A 59 -1.55 -15.97 -4.47
CA ASP A 59 -0.12 -15.74 -4.29
C ASP A 59 0.39 -14.74 -5.34
N MET A 60 0.42 -13.46 -4.96
CA MET A 60 0.92 -12.38 -5.81
C MET A 60 2.40 -12.57 -6.19
N ARG A 61 3.20 -13.23 -5.36
CA ARG A 61 4.65 -13.37 -5.56
C ARG A 61 5.00 -14.29 -6.73
N ARG A 62 4.02 -15.04 -7.23
CA ARG A 62 4.16 -15.98 -8.36
C ARG A 62 3.61 -15.43 -9.67
N GLN A 63 3.16 -14.17 -9.68
CA GLN A 63 2.55 -13.56 -10.85
C GLN A 63 3.57 -12.81 -11.70
N ASP A 64 3.41 -12.86 -13.03
CA ASP A 64 4.30 -12.17 -13.98
C ASP A 64 4.23 -10.64 -13.89
N ASN A 65 3.19 -10.11 -13.23
CA ASN A 65 3.01 -8.70 -12.98
C ASN A 65 3.37 -8.27 -11.55
N PHE A 66 4.15 -9.09 -10.84
CA PHE A 66 4.76 -8.78 -9.55
C PHE A 66 6.29 -8.81 -9.66
N LEU A 67 6.97 -7.89 -8.99
CA LEU A 67 8.42 -7.90 -8.85
C LEU A 67 8.80 -7.46 -7.43
N SER A 68 9.46 -8.34 -6.69
CA SER A 68 9.86 -8.03 -5.32
C SER A 68 10.94 -6.95 -5.27
N LEU A 69 10.81 -6.03 -4.30
CA LEU A 69 11.87 -5.09 -3.93
C LEU A 69 12.67 -5.59 -2.71
N HIS A 70 12.44 -6.83 -2.26
CA HIS A 70 13.16 -7.43 -1.15
C HIS A 70 14.60 -7.77 -1.49
N GLY A 71 15.45 -7.80 -0.46
CA GLY A 71 16.86 -8.19 -0.54
C GLY A 71 17.80 -7.07 -0.13
N GLN A 72 19.07 -7.18 -0.52
CA GLN A 72 20.09 -6.21 -0.16
C GLN A 72 20.01 -4.96 -1.03
N TRP A 73 19.96 -3.79 -0.38
CA TRP A 73 20.05 -2.48 -1.00
C TRP A 73 21.37 -1.82 -0.60
N LYS A 74 21.99 -1.05 -1.51
CA LYS A 74 23.10 -0.17 -1.12
C LYS A 74 22.58 0.85 -0.14
N PHE A 75 23.32 1.07 0.95
CA PHE A 75 22.84 1.82 2.08
C PHE A 75 23.90 2.77 2.65
N ASN A 76 23.48 4.00 2.90
CA ASN A 76 24.25 4.99 3.63
C ASN A 76 23.39 5.56 4.76
N TRP A 77 23.92 5.48 5.97
CA TRP A 77 23.34 6.05 7.18
C TRP A 77 24.18 7.23 7.63
N VAL A 78 23.51 8.29 8.06
CA VAL A 78 24.16 9.46 8.68
C VAL A 78 23.50 9.78 10.01
N GLU A 79 24.27 10.35 10.93
CA GLU A 79 23.83 10.61 12.30
C GLU A 79 22.87 11.81 12.38
N ASN A 80 23.13 12.87 11.60
CA ASN A 80 22.33 14.09 11.59
C ASN A 80 21.70 14.34 10.22
N ALA A 81 20.50 14.91 10.19
CA ALA A 81 19.70 15.05 8.97
C ALA A 81 20.36 15.92 7.89
N ASP A 82 21.21 16.87 8.28
CA ASP A 82 21.95 17.76 7.38
C ASP A 82 23.24 17.15 6.81
N GLN A 83 23.64 15.95 7.27
CA GLN A 83 24.79 15.20 6.75
C GLN A 83 24.44 14.28 5.59
N ARG A 84 23.13 14.10 5.30
CA ARG A 84 22.65 13.17 4.30
C ARG A 84 23.15 13.55 2.90
N PRO A 85 23.44 12.59 2.02
CA PRO A 85 23.75 12.91 0.64
C PRO A 85 22.48 13.43 -0.06
N THR A 86 22.58 14.56 -0.75
CA THR A 86 21.45 15.23 -1.43
C THR A 86 21.44 15.01 -2.94
N ASP A 87 22.43 14.33 -3.48
CA ASP A 87 22.60 13.98 -4.90
C ASP A 87 22.63 12.46 -5.13
N PHE A 88 22.40 11.67 -4.08
CA PHE A 88 22.48 10.20 -4.09
C PHE A 88 21.45 9.53 -5.02
N TYR A 89 20.50 10.24 -5.60
CA TYR A 89 19.55 9.68 -6.57
C TYR A 89 20.11 9.71 -7.99
N ALA A 90 21.20 10.45 -8.25
CA ALA A 90 21.79 10.59 -9.56
C ALA A 90 22.31 9.23 -10.09
N THR A 91 22.11 8.98 -11.39
CA THR A 91 22.43 7.69 -12.01
C THR A 91 23.93 7.42 -12.15
N ASP A 92 24.76 8.46 -12.06
CA ASP A 92 26.22 8.44 -12.12
C ASP A 92 26.91 8.59 -10.75
N PHE A 93 26.13 8.67 -9.67
CA PHE A 93 26.66 8.68 -8.31
C PHE A 93 27.41 7.38 -7.98
N ASP A 94 28.62 7.49 -7.42
CA ASP A 94 29.44 6.37 -6.99
C ASP A 94 29.08 5.90 -5.58
N ASP A 95 28.28 4.83 -5.51
CA ASP A 95 27.88 4.15 -4.27
C ASP A 95 28.78 2.94 -3.93
N SER A 96 29.93 2.77 -4.59
CA SER A 96 30.79 1.59 -4.41
C SER A 96 31.32 1.41 -2.99
N ARG A 97 31.39 2.49 -2.22
CA ARG A 97 31.82 2.49 -0.81
C ARG A 97 30.66 2.31 0.19
N TRP A 98 29.42 2.26 -0.27
CA TRP A 98 28.26 2.09 0.60
C TRP A 98 28.16 0.66 1.11
N GLY A 99 27.60 0.53 2.33
CA GLY A 99 27.24 -0.76 2.90
C GLY A 99 25.97 -1.32 2.24
N GLU A 100 25.41 -2.34 2.86
CA GLU A 100 24.15 -2.94 2.41
C GLU A 100 23.18 -3.10 3.56
N MET A 101 21.89 -2.92 3.28
CA MET A 101 20.79 -3.05 4.23
C MET A 101 19.73 -4.00 3.64
N PRO A 102 19.25 -5.00 4.39
CA PRO A 102 18.10 -5.78 3.96
C PRO A 102 16.85 -4.90 3.92
N VAL A 103 16.05 -5.09 2.88
CA VAL A 103 14.68 -4.58 2.80
C VAL A 103 13.74 -5.78 2.68
N PRO A 104 12.73 -5.94 3.57
CA PRO A 104 12.51 -5.16 4.79
C PRO A 104 13.63 -5.35 5.83
N GLY A 105 13.78 -4.38 6.73
CA GLY A 105 14.75 -4.36 7.82
C GLY A 105 14.73 -3.05 8.60
N MET A 106 14.81 -3.15 9.93
CA MET A 106 14.98 -2.01 10.84
C MET A 106 16.47 -1.73 11.05
N TRP A 107 16.94 -0.51 10.82
CA TRP A 107 18.37 -0.22 10.80
C TRP A 107 19.03 -0.40 12.17
N GLU A 108 18.30 -0.18 13.27
CA GLU A 108 18.87 -0.28 14.63
C GLU A 108 19.20 -1.73 14.97
N LEU A 109 18.44 -2.66 14.40
CA LEU A 109 18.66 -4.10 14.54
C LEU A 109 19.69 -4.63 13.53
N ASN A 110 20.15 -3.77 12.62
CA ASN A 110 21.19 -4.07 11.62
C ASN A 110 22.48 -3.27 11.87
N GLY A 111 22.64 -2.69 13.06
CA GLY A 111 23.89 -2.08 13.51
C GLY A 111 24.04 -0.58 13.26
N TYR A 112 22.96 0.13 12.95
CA TYR A 112 22.98 1.58 12.71
C TYR A 112 22.15 2.35 13.73
N GLY A 113 22.76 3.30 14.44
CA GLY A 113 22.09 4.05 15.52
C GLY A 113 21.66 3.16 16.69
N ASP A 114 20.89 3.73 17.60
CA ASP A 114 20.44 3.05 18.82
C ASP A 114 18.91 2.93 18.88
N PRO A 115 18.37 1.77 19.27
CA PRO A 115 16.94 1.62 19.52
C PRO A 115 16.54 2.40 20.78
N ILE A 116 15.49 3.21 20.68
CA ILE A 116 15.00 4.04 21.79
C ILE A 116 13.67 3.50 22.27
N TYR A 117 13.50 3.23 23.56
CA TYR A 117 12.18 2.96 24.15
C TYR A 117 11.74 4.18 24.96
N VAL A 118 10.57 4.71 24.62
CA VAL A 118 9.92 5.78 25.40
C VAL A 118 8.42 5.51 25.46
N ASN A 119 7.87 5.58 26.68
CA ASN A 119 6.44 5.51 26.92
C ASN A 119 5.73 6.81 26.51
N ILE A 120 5.87 7.86 27.33
CA ILE A 120 5.28 9.17 27.05
C ILE A 120 6.36 10.15 26.59
N GLY A 121 6.08 10.82 25.49
CA GLY A 121 6.93 11.83 24.89
C GLY A 121 7.86 11.27 23.83
N PHE A 122 8.43 12.17 23.06
CA PHE A 122 9.13 11.81 21.84
C PHE A 122 10.56 11.33 22.08
N GLY A 123 11.10 10.55 21.14
CA GLY A 123 12.45 9.99 21.20
C GLY A 123 13.58 11.04 21.32
N TRP A 124 13.28 12.31 21.02
CA TRP A 124 14.22 13.44 21.09
C TRP A 124 14.13 14.28 22.38
N ARG A 125 13.24 13.91 23.31
CA ARG A 125 12.85 14.75 24.47
C ARG A 125 13.99 15.21 25.40
N GLU A 126 15.16 14.58 25.34
CA GLU A 126 16.31 14.94 26.19
C GLU A 126 17.22 16.01 25.58
N HIS A 127 17.11 16.27 24.28
CA HIS A 127 18.02 17.16 23.55
C HIS A 127 17.33 18.12 22.58
N PHE A 128 16.01 18.04 22.41
CA PHE A 128 15.23 18.95 21.58
C PHE A 128 13.89 19.29 22.22
N GLU A 129 13.53 20.57 22.22
CA GLU A 129 12.26 21.06 22.77
C GLU A 129 11.11 20.83 21.78
N ASN A 130 9.99 20.31 22.26
CA ASN A 130 8.82 20.08 21.41
C ASN A 130 8.24 21.41 20.92
N ASN A 131 8.27 21.61 19.60
CA ASN A 131 7.73 22.79 18.95
C ASN A 131 7.18 22.43 17.56
N PRO A 132 6.00 21.76 17.48
CA PRO A 132 5.43 21.32 16.21
C PRO A 132 5.32 22.48 15.19
N PRO A 133 5.69 22.28 13.91
CA PRO A 133 6.03 20.99 13.28
C PRO A 133 7.51 20.58 13.39
N GLN A 134 8.35 21.36 14.07
CA GLN A 134 9.79 21.17 14.03
C GLN A 134 10.21 19.87 14.72
N VAL A 135 11.07 19.11 14.07
CA VAL A 135 11.81 17.97 14.65
C VAL A 135 13.31 18.30 14.67
N PRO A 136 14.14 17.60 15.46
CA PRO A 136 15.56 17.90 15.49
C PRO A 136 16.24 17.62 14.15
N VAL A 137 17.29 18.40 13.85
CA VAL A 137 18.27 18.08 12.79
C VAL A 137 19.37 17.17 13.35
N LYS A 138 19.83 17.49 14.56
CA LYS A 138 20.82 16.70 15.28
C LYS A 138 20.20 15.38 15.76
N ASP A 139 20.91 14.27 15.64
CA ASP A 139 20.46 12.93 16.03
C ASP A 139 19.22 12.45 15.26
N ASN A 140 18.77 13.20 14.23
CA ASN A 140 17.77 12.77 13.28
C ASN A 140 18.44 12.03 12.13
N HIS A 141 18.70 10.76 12.39
CA HIS A 141 19.35 9.86 11.45
C HIS A 141 18.59 9.75 10.14
N VAL A 142 19.35 9.65 9.05
CA VAL A 142 18.80 9.48 7.70
C VAL A 142 19.41 8.26 7.04
N GLY A 143 18.55 7.41 6.52
CA GLY A 143 18.91 6.25 5.71
C GLY A 143 18.67 6.53 4.23
N SER A 144 19.73 6.46 3.42
CA SER A 144 19.66 6.58 1.96
C SER A 144 19.88 5.20 1.32
N TYR A 145 18.93 4.78 0.50
CA TYR A 145 18.88 3.45 -0.10
C TYR A 145 18.98 3.56 -1.62
N ARG A 146 19.76 2.68 -2.25
CA ARG A 146 19.89 2.57 -3.72
C ARG A 146 19.85 1.13 -4.16
N ARG A 147 19.14 0.86 -5.27
CA ARG A 147 19.17 -0.45 -5.93
C ARG A 147 18.83 -0.32 -7.40
N VAL A 148 19.57 -1.04 -8.23
CA VAL A 148 19.23 -1.25 -9.63
C VAL A 148 18.31 -2.46 -9.74
N ILE A 149 17.20 -2.29 -10.45
CA ILE A 149 16.22 -3.34 -10.74
C ILE A 149 16.00 -3.44 -12.25
N SER A 150 15.86 -4.66 -12.76
CA SER A 150 15.56 -4.88 -14.17
C SER A 150 14.05 -5.04 -14.34
N ILE A 151 13.41 -4.14 -15.07
CA ILE A 151 11.96 -4.24 -15.35
C ILE A 151 11.73 -5.22 -16.51
N PRO A 152 10.85 -6.23 -16.36
CA PRO A 152 10.56 -7.18 -17.43
C PRO A 152 9.99 -6.50 -18.68
N ASP A 153 10.40 -6.96 -19.87
CA ASP A 153 9.86 -6.45 -21.15
C ASP A 153 8.34 -6.63 -21.28
N SER A 154 7.77 -7.61 -20.57
CA SER A 154 6.32 -7.85 -20.52
C SER A 154 5.53 -6.74 -19.82
N TRP A 155 6.21 -5.75 -19.24
CA TRP A 155 5.62 -4.58 -18.62
C TRP A 155 5.62 -3.34 -19.53
N ASP A 156 6.19 -3.43 -20.74
CA ASP A 156 6.17 -2.33 -21.71
C ASP A 156 4.72 -1.88 -22.01
N GLY A 157 4.47 -0.57 -21.87
CA GLY A 157 3.14 0.03 -22.02
C GLY A 157 2.14 -0.19 -20.87
N LYS A 158 2.52 -0.92 -19.82
CA LYS A 158 1.71 -1.05 -18.59
C LYS A 158 1.93 0.14 -17.66
N GLN A 159 1.00 0.33 -16.72
CA GLN A 159 1.26 1.15 -15.54
C GLN A 159 2.04 0.31 -14.54
N VAL A 160 3.12 0.87 -14.00
CA VAL A 160 3.99 0.23 -13.01
C VAL A 160 3.93 1.05 -11.73
N ILE A 161 3.54 0.39 -10.65
CA ILE A 161 3.34 1.01 -9.34
C ILE A 161 4.38 0.46 -8.37
N ALA A 162 5.03 1.36 -7.63
CA ALA A 162 5.90 0.99 -6.52
C ALA A 162 5.10 1.02 -5.23
N HIS A 163 5.07 -0.11 -4.51
CA HIS A 163 4.44 -0.28 -3.20
C HIS A 163 5.51 -0.42 -2.12
N PHE A 164 5.43 0.42 -1.09
CA PHE A 164 6.22 0.31 0.14
C PHE A 164 5.26 0.18 1.33
N GLY A 165 5.15 -1.02 1.91
CA GLY A 165 4.12 -1.31 2.90
C GLY A 165 4.26 -0.56 4.23
N SER A 166 5.48 -0.20 4.60
CA SER A 166 5.80 0.61 5.79
C SER A 166 7.24 1.11 5.70
N VAL A 167 7.41 2.43 5.76
CA VAL A 167 8.72 3.08 5.87
C VAL A 167 8.63 4.08 7.02
N THR A 168 9.47 3.90 8.04
CA THR A 168 9.44 4.75 9.24
C THR A 168 10.56 5.78 9.19
N SER A 169 10.29 7.09 9.33
CA SER A 169 8.97 7.74 9.54
C SER A 169 8.34 8.31 8.26
N ASN A 170 9.11 8.40 7.17
CA ASN A 170 8.67 8.93 5.88
C ASN A 170 9.44 8.28 4.71
N ILE A 171 9.08 8.62 3.48
CA ILE A 171 9.83 8.23 2.29
C ILE A 171 9.84 9.35 1.25
N TYR A 172 11.03 9.68 0.77
CA TYR A 172 11.24 10.36 -0.51
C TYR A 172 11.70 9.33 -1.55
N LEU A 173 11.06 9.29 -2.72
CA LEU A 173 11.36 8.31 -3.77
C LEU A 173 11.86 8.98 -5.06
N TRP A 174 12.91 8.40 -5.65
CA TRP A 174 13.42 8.74 -6.97
C TRP A 174 13.57 7.50 -7.84
N VAL A 175 13.37 7.68 -9.13
CA VAL A 175 13.61 6.66 -10.16
C VAL A 175 14.41 7.28 -11.29
N ASN A 176 15.56 6.66 -11.62
CA ASN A 176 16.50 7.14 -12.64
C ASN A 176 16.90 8.62 -12.47
N GLY A 177 17.01 9.08 -11.21
CA GLY A 177 17.39 10.44 -10.86
C GLY A 177 16.26 11.47 -10.84
N ALA A 178 15.06 11.10 -11.30
CA ALA A 178 13.89 11.96 -11.24
C ALA A 178 13.08 11.71 -9.96
N PHE A 179 12.59 12.78 -9.35
CA PHE A 179 11.76 12.69 -8.15
C PHE A 179 10.37 12.14 -8.51
N VAL A 180 9.95 11.14 -7.75
CA VAL A 180 8.65 10.49 -7.90
C VAL A 180 7.65 11.10 -6.93
N GLY A 181 8.00 11.16 -5.64
CA GLY A 181 7.07 11.62 -4.61
C GLY A 181 7.59 11.51 -3.18
N TYR A 182 6.74 11.98 -2.26
CA TYR A 182 6.94 11.98 -0.82
C TYR A 182 5.74 11.36 -0.11
N ALA A 183 5.93 10.68 1.01
CA ALA A 183 4.85 10.22 1.87
C ALA A 183 5.27 10.09 3.34
N GLU A 184 4.36 10.43 4.23
CA GLU A 184 4.39 10.14 5.67
C GLU A 184 3.37 9.04 6.05
N ASP A 185 3.24 8.80 7.36
CA ASP A 185 2.52 7.69 8.00
C ASP A 185 3.28 6.37 7.87
N SER A 186 3.94 5.97 8.96
CA SER A 186 4.79 4.79 8.98
C SER A 186 4.02 3.47 8.93
N LYS A 187 2.68 3.49 9.00
CA LYS A 187 1.84 2.29 9.18
C LYS A 187 0.85 2.08 8.04
N VAL A 188 0.87 2.93 7.01
CA VAL A 188 0.05 2.81 5.81
C VAL A 188 0.95 2.81 4.58
N ALA A 189 0.70 1.87 3.65
CA ALA A 189 1.51 1.72 2.46
C ALA A 189 1.58 3.00 1.62
N ALA A 190 2.78 3.35 1.17
CA ALA A 190 3.02 4.41 0.19
C ALA A 190 3.10 3.77 -1.20
N GLU A 191 2.17 4.16 -2.08
CA GLU A 191 2.18 3.73 -3.48
C GLU A 191 2.42 4.91 -4.41
N PHE A 192 3.24 4.71 -5.45
CA PHE A 192 3.56 5.74 -6.44
C PHE A 192 3.53 5.17 -7.87
N ASP A 193 2.99 5.93 -8.83
CA ASP A 193 3.09 5.59 -10.25
C ASP A 193 4.50 5.92 -10.74
N ILE A 194 5.32 4.90 -10.96
CA ILE A 194 6.70 5.08 -11.44
C ILE A 194 6.81 5.00 -12.96
N THR A 195 5.72 4.71 -13.67
CA THR A 195 5.71 4.53 -15.14
C THR A 195 6.42 5.66 -15.90
N PRO A 196 6.20 6.96 -15.58
CA PRO A 196 6.81 8.05 -16.34
C PRO A 196 8.35 8.10 -16.25
N TYR A 197 8.93 7.46 -15.23
CA TYR A 197 10.34 7.55 -14.87
C TYR A 197 11.15 6.33 -15.31
N LEU A 198 10.48 5.28 -15.79
CA LEU A 198 11.11 4.03 -16.19
C LEU A 198 11.70 4.09 -17.60
N LYS A 199 12.79 3.34 -17.79
CA LYS A 199 13.38 3.00 -19.08
C LYS A 199 13.39 1.49 -19.26
N LYS A 200 13.62 1.01 -20.49
CA LYS A 200 13.75 -0.43 -20.77
C LYS A 200 14.97 -1.01 -20.06
N GLY A 201 14.82 -2.20 -19.49
CA GLY A 201 15.89 -2.90 -18.77
C GLY A 201 16.12 -2.36 -17.35
N ASP A 202 17.37 -2.02 -17.07
CA ASP A 202 17.82 -1.64 -15.72
C ASP A 202 17.38 -0.22 -15.34
N ASN A 203 16.82 -0.09 -14.15
CA ASN A 203 16.32 1.15 -13.58
C ASN A 203 16.89 1.32 -12.17
N LEU A 204 17.39 2.52 -11.86
CA LEU A 204 17.82 2.86 -10.51
C LEU A 204 16.62 3.32 -9.70
N LEU A 205 16.32 2.62 -8.61
CA LEU A 205 15.47 3.12 -7.54
C LEU A 205 16.37 3.65 -6.41
N ALA A 206 16.04 4.84 -5.93
CA ALA A 206 16.70 5.44 -4.79
C ALA A 206 15.65 6.05 -3.87
N PHE A 207 15.76 5.83 -2.56
CA PHE A 207 14.86 6.48 -1.61
C PHE A 207 15.60 6.89 -0.35
N GLN A 208 15.06 7.90 0.33
CA GLN A 208 15.61 8.44 1.58
C GLN A 208 14.51 8.48 2.62
N THR A 209 14.84 8.05 3.84
CA THR A 209 13.94 8.06 4.99
C THR A 209 14.63 8.69 6.18
N PHE A 210 13.89 9.54 6.88
CA PHE A 210 14.29 10.18 8.12
C PHE A 210 13.65 9.41 9.26
N ARG A 211 14.34 9.27 10.40
CA ARG A 211 13.70 8.64 11.58
C ARG A 211 12.73 9.58 12.29
N TRP A 212 12.77 10.87 11.95
CA TRP A 212 11.86 11.88 12.46
C TRP A 212 11.41 12.81 11.33
N CYS A 213 10.09 12.98 11.21
CA CYS A 213 9.43 14.03 10.45
C CYS A 213 8.35 14.68 11.33
N ASP A 214 7.70 15.72 10.87
CA ASP A 214 6.58 16.34 11.60
C ASP A 214 5.44 15.34 11.85
N GLY A 215 5.20 14.37 10.96
CA GLY A 215 4.32 13.23 11.20
C GLY A 215 4.62 12.44 12.47
N SER A 216 5.87 12.41 12.95
CA SER A 216 6.27 11.73 14.18
C SER A 216 5.58 12.30 15.44
N TYR A 217 5.06 13.54 15.39
CA TYR A 217 4.23 14.08 16.47
C TYR A 217 2.92 13.31 16.67
N ASN A 218 2.45 12.57 15.65
CA ASN A 218 1.27 11.70 15.72
C ASN A 218 1.60 10.21 15.97
N GLU A 219 2.89 9.88 16.13
CA GLU A 219 3.39 8.50 16.29
C GLU A 219 4.11 8.33 17.65
N ASP A 220 3.46 8.79 18.73
CA ASP A 220 3.97 8.73 20.11
C ASP A 220 3.44 7.53 20.91
N GLN A 221 3.41 6.35 20.31
CA GLN A 221 3.01 5.13 21.01
C GLN A 221 4.03 4.74 22.10
N ASP A 222 3.54 4.03 23.14
CA ASP A 222 4.38 3.43 24.18
C ASP A 222 5.06 2.16 23.65
N PHE A 223 6.13 2.36 22.88
CA PHE A 223 6.89 1.28 22.25
C PHE A 223 8.30 1.73 21.84
N TRP A 224 9.09 0.80 21.31
CA TRP A 224 10.38 1.08 20.68
C TRP A 224 10.20 2.09 19.52
N ARG A 225 11.19 2.95 19.31
CA ARG A 225 11.30 3.93 18.23
C ARG A 225 12.43 3.47 17.30
N LEU A 226 12.06 2.64 16.34
CA LEU A 226 12.92 2.06 15.31
C LEU A 226 12.67 2.73 13.94
N SER A 227 13.59 2.56 12.99
CA SER A 227 13.44 3.11 11.64
C SER A 227 14.01 2.25 10.52
N GLY A 228 13.52 2.49 9.30
CA GLY A 228 13.72 1.61 8.15
C GLY A 228 12.41 1.11 7.56
N VAL A 229 12.48 -0.03 6.86
CA VAL A 229 11.35 -0.59 6.09
C VAL A 229 10.81 -1.81 6.82
N ALA A 230 9.58 -1.77 7.31
CA ALA A 230 9.06 -2.82 8.19
C ALA A 230 8.23 -3.91 7.47
N ARG A 231 7.62 -3.56 6.33
CA ARG A 231 6.66 -4.43 5.61
C ARG A 231 7.09 -4.68 4.17
N ASP A 232 6.31 -5.50 3.49
CA ASP A 232 6.56 -5.87 2.10
C ASP A 232 6.69 -4.65 1.18
N SER A 233 7.71 -4.68 0.32
CA SER A 233 7.92 -3.71 -0.75
C SER A 233 8.07 -4.44 -2.08
N TYR A 234 7.37 -3.97 -3.09
CA TYR A 234 7.33 -4.61 -4.41
C TYR A 234 6.90 -3.61 -5.48
N LEU A 235 7.16 -3.96 -6.73
CA LEU A 235 6.51 -3.36 -7.87
C LEU A 235 5.40 -4.28 -8.37
N TYR A 236 4.34 -3.69 -8.90
CA TYR A 236 3.36 -4.43 -9.68
C TYR A 236 2.96 -3.67 -10.94
N ALA A 237 2.56 -4.42 -11.96
CA ALA A 237 2.12 -3.87 -13.22
C ALA A 237 0.66 -4.18 -13.52
N ARG A 238 -0.04 -3.22 -14.12
CA ARG A 238 -1.44 -3.34 -14.53
C ARG A 238 -1.70 -2.64 -15.86
N ASP A 239 -2.85 -2.90 -16.46
CA ASP A 239 -3.25 -2.17 -17.66
C ASP A 239 -3.40 -0.68 -17.31
N LYS A 240 -2.82 0.19 -18.14
CA LYS A 240 -2.76 1.63 -17.88
C LYS A 240 -4.11 2.33 -18.04
N ASN A 241 -4.98 1.79 -18.89
CA ASN A 241 -6.21 2.47 -19.32
C ASN A 241 -7.49 1.79 -18.81
N ASN A 242 -7.42 0.52 -18.40
CA ASN A 242 -8.57 -0.24 -17.91
C ASN A 242 -8.18 -1.04 -16.69
N HIS A 243 -8.72 -0.69 -15.52
CA HIS A 243 -8.38 -1.31 -14.25
C HIS A 243 -9.40 -0.92 -13.18
N ILE A 244 -9.45 -1.67 -12.08
CA ILE A 244 -10.19 -1.34 -10.86
C ILE A 244 -9.26 -0.51 -9.96
N ASN A 245 -9.79 0.59 -9.45
CA ASN A 245 -9.08 1.50 -8.54
C ASN A 245 -9.40 1.22 -7.09
N ASP A 246 -10.65 0.87 -6.81
CA ASP A 246 -11.09 0.58 -5.46
C ASP A 246 -12.28 -0.38 -5.47
N LEU A 247 -12.41 -1.14 -4.39
CA LEU A 247 -13.45 -2.13 -4.20
C LEU A 247 -13.93 -2.10 -2.75
N ARG A 248 -15.18 -1.67 -2.54
CA ARG A 248 -15.82 -1.73 -1.22
C ARG A 248 -16.84 -2.85 -1.18
N VAL A 249 -16.61 -3.80 -0.26
CA VAL A 249 -17.46 -4.97 -0.04
C VAL A 249 -18.09 -4.87 1.35
N THR A 250 -19.41 -4.71 1.41
CA THR A 250 -20.14 -4.53 2.66
C THR A 250 -21.16 -5.67 2.83
N PRO A 251 -20.78 -6.77 3.51
CA PRO A 251 -21.72 -7.82 3.87
C PRO A 251 -22.61 -7.38 5.03
N ASP A 252 -23.91 -7.68 4.96
CA ASP A 252 -24.88 -7.51 6.04
C ASP A 252 -25.84 -8.71 6.11
N LEU A 253 -26.68 -8.73 7.15
CA LEU A 253 -27.78 -9.68 7.31
C LEU A 253 -29.11 -8.94 7.48
N VAL A 254 -30.11 -9.35 6.70
CA VAL A 254 -31.47 -8.80 6.68
C VAL A 254 -32.51 -9.85 7.06
N ASN A 255 -33.78 -9.46 7.11
CA ASN A 255 -34.91 -10.34 7.41
C ASN A 255 -34.72 -11.12 8.72
N ASN A 256 -34.48 -10.39 9.82
CA ASN A 256 -34.15 -10.95 11.15
C ASN A 256 -32.91 -11.86 11.09
N TYR A 257 -31.84 -11.34 10.51
CA TYR A 257 -30.54 -12.01 10.35
C TYR A 257 -30.59 -13.31 9.54
N ARG A 258 -31.66 -13.58 8.79
CA ARG A 258 -31.83 -14.82 8.05
C ARG A 258 -31.11 -14.78 6.70
N ASP A 259 -31.28 -13.70 5.95
CA ASP A 259 -30.80 -13.60 4.58
C ASP A 259 -29.59 -12.65 4.53
N GLY A 260 -28.64 -12.91 3.64
CA GLY A 260 -27.46 -12.06 3.44
C GLY A 260 -27.70 -11.04 2.32
N GLU A 261 -27.22 -9.82 2.53
CA GLU A 261 -27.05 -8.84 1.46
C GLU A 261 -25.58 -8.44 1.38
N LEU A 262 -25.02 -8.49 0.18
CA LEU A 262 -23.67 -8.07 -0.10
C LEU A 262 -23.72 -6.86 -1.01
N HIS A 263 -23.45 -5.68 -0.45
CA HIS A 263 -23.32 -4.46 -1.22
C HIS A 263 -21.88 -4.35 -1.72
N VAL A 264 -21.71 -4.25 -3.04
CA VAL A 264 -20.42 -4.12 -3.69
C VAL A 264 -20.40 -2.82 -4.48
N LYS A 265 -19.41 -1.97 -4.19
CA LYS A 265 -19.11 -0.75 -4.92
C LYS A 265 -17.72 -0.89 -5.54
N VAL A 266 -17.64 -0.67 -6.85
CA VAL A 266 -16.41 -0.84 -7.64
C VAL A 266 -16.10 0.46 -8.35
N GLY A 267 -14.94 1.04 -8.08
CA GLY A 267 -14.36 2.14 -8.85
C GLY A 267 -13.43 1.58 -9.92
N PHE A 268 -13.50 2.09 -11.15
CA PHE A 268 -12.68 1.61 -12.27
C PHE A 268 -12.40 2.70 -13.29
N GLU A 269 -11.35 2.51 -14.07
CA GLU A 269 -10.96 3.35 -15.19
C GLU A 269 -11.29 2.66 -16.53
N GLY A 270 -11.54 3.47 -17.56
CA GLY A 270 -11.75 2.98 -18.92
C GLY A 270 -13.15 2.39 -19.16
N LYS A 271 -13.28 1.61 -20.24
CA LYS A 271 -14.56 0.99 -20.62
C LYS A 271 -14.71 -0.36 -19.92
N CYS A 272 -15.78 -0.52 -19.15
CA CYS A 272 -15.94 -1.68 -18.29
C CYS A 272 -17.28 -2.40 -18.46
N ASN A 273 -17.20 -3.71 -18.62
CA ASN A 273 -18.22 -4.68 -18.23
C ASN A 273 -17.71 -5.38 -16.97
N LEU A 274 -18.58 -5.65 -16.00
CA LEU A 274 -18.18 -6.21 -14.71
C LEU A 274 -18.91 -7.53 -14.46
N THR A 275 -18.17 -8.59 -14.15
CA THR A 275 -18.75 -9.86 -13.68
C THR A 275 -18.34 -10.08 -12.23
N LEU A 276 -19.33 -10.27 -11.35
CA LEU A 276 -19.14 -10.60 -9.95
C LEU A 276 -19.61 -12.03 -9.73
N GLN A 277 -18.77 -12.86 -9.12
CA GLN A 277 -19.10 -14.21 -8.70
C GLN A 277 -18.87 -14.33 -7.20
N LEU A 278 -19.87 -14.79 -6.46
CA LEU A 278 -19.71 -15.18 -5.07
C LEU A 278 -19.60 -16.70 -5.01
N LEU A 279 -18.47 -17.19 -4.51
CA LEU A 279 -18.16 -18.60 -4.35
C LEU A 279 -18.32 -19.00 -2.88
N ASP A 280 -18.85 -20.21 -2.64
CA ASP A 280 -18.87 -20.80 -1.30
C ASP A 280 -17.51 -21.38 -0.86
N ASP A 281 -17.49 -22.07 0.28
CA ASP A 281 -16.30 -22.70 0.85
C ASP A 281 -15.78 -23.91 0.06
N GLN A 282 -16.56 -24.41 -0.91
CA GLN A 282 -16.18 -25.47 -1.84
C GLN A 282 -15.75 -24.92 -3.21
N GLY A 283 -15.78 -23.60 -3.39
CA GLY A 283 -15.46 -22.95 -4.66
C GLY A 283 -16.62 -22.96 -5.66
N GLN A 284 -17.84 -23.34 -5.24
CA GLN A 284 -19.01 -23.34 -6.11
C GLN A 284 -19.62 -21.95 -6.15
N THR A 285 -19.91 -21.45 -7.37
CA THR A 285 -20.63 -20.19 -7.56
C THR A 285 -22.05 -20.30 -7.01
N VAL A 286 -22.36 -19.48 -6.00
CA VAL A 286 -23.69 -19.35 -5.39
C VAL A 286 -24.45 -18.14 -5.90
N ILE A 287 -23.75 -17.09 -6.36
CA ILE A 287 -24.33 -15.93 -7.03
C ILE A 287 -23.41 -15.52 -8.17
N GLU A 288 -23.99 -15.18 -9.31
CA GLU A 288 -23.31 -14.52 -10.43
C GLU A 288 -24.11 -13.31 -10.88
N LYS A 289 -23.40 -12.20 -11.14
CA LYS A 289 -24.01 -10.96 -11.62
C LYS A 289 -23.10 -10.29 -12.64
N ALA A 290 -23.65 -10.03 -13.82
CA ALA A 290 -22.98 -9.27 -14.87
C ALA A 290 -23.60 -7.87 -15.03
N LEU A 291 -22.76 -6.86 -15.14
CA LEU A 291 -23.10 -5.49 -15.50
C LEU A 291 -22.41 -5.15 -16.83
N GLN A 292 -23.16 -4.55 -17.76
CA GLN A 292 -22.72 -4.36 -19.13
C GLN A 292 -22.73 -2.87 -19.50
N ASN A 293 -21.77 -2.45 -20.31
CA ASN A 293 -21.62 -1.10 -20.86
C ASN A 293 -21.66 -0.01 -19.78
N LEU A 294 -20.87 -0.18 -18.72
CA LEU A 294 -20.79 0.81 -17.65
C LEU A 294 -20.18 2.10 -18.21
N LYS A 295 -20.85 3.24 -17.95
CA LYS A 295 -20.50 4.56 -18.51
C LYS A 295 -19.91 5.52 -17.47
N SER A 296 -20.15 5.28 -16.19
CA SER A 296 -19.50 5.96 -15.06
C SER A 296 -18.24 5.19 -14.69
N ASN A 297 -17.26 5.84 -14.05
CA ASN A 297 -16.07 5.20 -13.46
C ASN A 297 -16.38 4.47 -12.15
N GLU A 298 -17.64 4.14 -11.92
CA GLU A 298 -18.14 3.53 -10.69
C GLU A 298 -19.37 2.68 -10.99
N ALA A 299 -19.50 1.55 -10.30
CA ALA A 299 -20.69 0.71 -10.30
C ALA A 299 -21.02 0.23 -8.88
N GLU A 300 -22.32 0.18 -8.57
CA GLU A 300 -22.85 -0.36 -7.31
C GLU A 300 -23.83 -1.49 -7.60
N VAL A 301 -23.74 -2.56 -6.80
CA VAL A 301 -24.61 -3.73 -6.93
C VAL A 301 -24.84 -4.40 -5.60
N THR A 302 -26.07 -4.87 -5.38
CA THR A 302 -26.45 -5.69 -4.23
C THR A 302 -26.65 -7.12 -4.67
N LEU A 303 -25.98 -8.06 -4.01
CA LEU A 303 -26.16 -9.50 -4.18
C LEU A 303 -26.88 -10.06 -2.96
N THR A 304 -28.03 -10.71 -3.16
CA THR A 304 -28.83 -11.30 -2.07
C THR A 304 -28.63 -12.82 -2.02
N LEU A 305 -28.24 -13.34 -0.86
CA LEU A 305 -28.06 -14.78 -0.63
C LEU A 305 -29.03 -15.26 0.46
N PRO A 306 -30.04 -16.10 0.14
CA PRO A 306 -30.90 -16.68 1.16
C PRO A 306 -30.11 -17.58 2.12
N ASN A 307 -30.31 -17.41 3.42
CA ASN A 307 -29.71 -18.25 4.48
C ASN A 307 -28.20 -18.55 4.31
N PRO A 308 -27.32 -17.52 4.26
CA PRO A 308 -25.89 -17.72 4.09
C PRO A 308 -25.29 -18.37 5.34
N LYS A 309 -24.15 -19.07 5.18
CA LYS A 309 -23.29 -19.44 6.32
C LYS A 309 -22.74 -18.15 6.93
N LYS A 310 -23.18 -17.82 8.15
CA LYS A 310 -22.80 -16.57 8.84
C LYS A 310 -21.39 -16.67 9.41
N TRP A 311 -20.66 -15.56 9.40
CA TRP A 311 -19.35 -15.46 10.00
C TRP A 311 -19.47 -15.06 11.48
N THR A 312 -18.69 -15.71 12.34
CA THR A 312 -18.42 -15.32 13.73
C THR A 312 -16.98 -15.68 14.10
N ALA A 313 -16.49 -15.24 15.26
CA ALA A 313 -15.19 -15.67 15.79
C ALA A 313 -15.12 -17.16 16.17
N GLU A 314 -16.28 -17.83 16.27
CA GLU A 314 -16.40 -19.26 16.60
C GLU A 314 -16.55 -20.13 15.34
N THR A 315 -17.29 -19.62 14.36
CA THR A 315 -17.57 -20.25 13.06
C THR A 315 -17.22 -19.26 11.94
N PRO A 316 -15.94 -19.15 11.55
CA PRO A 316 -15.46 -18.14 10.61
C PRO A 316 -15.75 -18.52 9.16
N ASN A 317 -17.02 -18.74 8.83
CA ASN A 317 -17.46 -19.08 7.47
C ASN A 317 -17.14 -17.93 6.51
N LEU A 318 -16.45 -18.25 5.41
CA LEU A 318 -16.07 -17.28 4.39
C LEU A 318 -16.53 -17.73 3.01
N TYR A 319 -17.08 -16.79 2.27
CA TYR A 319 -17.28 -16.85 0.83
C TYR A 319 -16.12 -16.14 0.14
N THR A 320 -15.99 -16.31 -1.17
CA THR A 320 -15.01 -15.59 -2.00
C THR A 320 -15.73 -14.81 -3.07
N LEU A 321 -15.63 -13.48 -3.05
CA LEU A 321 -16.08 -12.62 -4.13
C LEU A 321 -14.96 -12.52 -5.17
N VAL A 322 -15.25 -12.91 -6.41
CA VAL A 322 -14.39 -12.71 -7.57
C VAL A 322 -15.00 -11.59 -8.41
N VAL A 323 -14.19 -10.58 -8.72
CA VAL A 323 -14.56 -9.42 -9.54
C VAL A 323 -13.71 -9.41 -10.80
N CYS A 324 -14.36 -9.55 -11.95
CA CYS A 324 -13.73 -9.70 -13.25
C CYS A 324 -14.21 -8.58 -14.19
N PRO A 325 -13.43 -7.50 -14.35
CA PRO A 325 -13.70 -6.50 -15.36
C PRO A 325 -13.22 -6.95 -16.76
N THR A 326 -14.02 -6.65 -17.77
CA THR A 326 -13.73 -6.91 -19.19
C THR A 326 -14.03 -5.66 -20.01
N THR A 327 -13.41 -5.51 -21.19
CA THR A 327 -13.76 -4.42 -22.10
C THR A 327 -15.00 -4.78 -22.94
N PRO A 328 -15.90 -3.83 -23.24
CA PRO A 328 -17.06 -4.09 -24.08
C PRO A 328 -16.66 -4.64 -25.46
N ASN A 329 -17.32 -5.72 -25.89
CA ASN A 329 -17.10 -6.40 -27.18
C ASN A 329 -15.74 -7.09 -27.35
N ALA A 330 -14.86 -7.08 -26.35
CA ALA A 330 -13.74 -8.01 -26.33
C ALA A 330 -14.25 -9.42 -25.99
N ARG A 331 -13.46 -10.45 -26.36
CA ARG A 331 -13.67 -11.81 -25.85
C ARG A 331 -13.77 -11.72 -24.32
N PHE A 332 -14.59 -12.57 -23.69
CA PHE A 332 -14.88 -12.63 -22.25
C PHE A 332 -13.65 -12.89 -21.33
N THR A 333 -12.44 -12.53 -21.76
CA THR A 333 -11.21 -12.60 -21.00
C THR A 333 -11.07 -11.32 -20.18
N PRO A 334 -11.09 -11.39 -18.84
CA PRO A 334 -10.87 -10.23 -18.01
C PRO A 334 -9.43 -9.72 -18.16
N TYR A 335 -9.25 -8.40 -18.07
CA TYR A 335 -7.90 -7.81 -18.08
C TYR A 335 -7.21 -7.91 -16.71
N GLU A 336 -8.00 -8.09 -15.65
CA GLU A 336 -7.54 -8.46 -14.31
C GLU A 336 -8.65 -9.21 -13.55
N ALA A 337 -8.31 -9.88 -12.46
CA ALA A 337 -9.23 -10.55 -11.56
C ALA A 337 -8.90 -10.17 -10.11
N ILE A 338 -9.88 -9.68 -9.39
CA ILE A 338 -9.74 -9.30 -7.98
C ILE A 338 -10.55 -10.26 -7.12
N VAL A 339 -9.97 -10.71 -6.01
CA VAL A 339 -10.63 -11.56 -5.03
C VAL A 339 -10.74 -10.87 -3.68
N GLN A 340 -11.89 -11.05 -3.02
CA GLN A 340 -12.09 -10.61 -1.65
C GLN A 340 -12.81 -11.69 -0.83
N ARG A 341 -12.36 -11.91 0.41
CA ARG A 341 -13.00 -12.86 1.34
C ARG A 341 -14.19 -12.18 2.00
N VAL A 342 -15.35 -12.83 2.00
CA VAL A 342 -16.62 -12.27 2.47
C VAL A 342 -17.19 -13.10 3.61
N GLY A 343 -17.35 -12.46 4.77
CA GLY A 343 -18.05 -13.05 5.92
C GLY A 343 -19.36 -12.32 6.22
N PHE A 344 -20.50 -12.95 5.95
CA PHE A 344 -21.81 -12.40 6.27
C PHE A 344 -22.01 -12.29 7.77
N ARG A 345 -22.03 -11.06 8.28
CA ARG A 345 -22.28 -10.75 9.69
C ARG A 345 -22.93 -9.39 9.81
N ARG A 346 -23.63 -9.16 10.91
CA ARG A 346 -24.16 -7.86 11.29
C ARG A 346 -23.69 -7.50 12.68
N VAL A 347 -23.09 -6.31 12.83
CA VAL A 347 -22.65 -5.76 14.12
C VAL A 347 -23.49 -4.52 14.40
N GLU A 348 -24.14 -4.48 15.55
CA GLU A 348 -24.97 -3.34 15.92
C GLU A 348 -25.05 -3.16 17.44
N ILE A 349 -25.40 -1.94 17.88
CA ILE A 349 -25.73 -1.66 19.27
C ILE A 349 -27.25 -1.55 19.39
N LYS A 350 -27.85 -2.40 20.22
CA LYS A 350 -29.29 -2.39 20.50
C LYS A 350 -29.52 -2.55 21.99
N ASN A 351 -30.37 -1.70 22.56
CA ASN A 351 -30.67 -1.70 24.00
C ASN A 351 -29.41 -1.69 24.88
N ALA A 352 -28.43 -0.85 24.52
CA ALA A 352 -27.12 -0.73 25.18
C ALA A 352 -26.25 -2.01 25.17
N GLN A 353 -26.51 -2.96 24.27
CA GLN A 353 -25.69 -4.15 24.08
C GLN A 353 -25.04 -4.16 22.70
N LEU A 354 -23.76 -4.53 22.64
CA LEU A 354 -23.09 -4.87 21.39
C LEU A 354 -23.53 -6.26 20.94
N LEU A 355 -24.15 -6.33 19.76
CA LEU A 355 -24.66 -7.55 19.18
C LEU A 355 -23.84 -7.95 17.95
N VAL A 356 -23.62 -9.26 17.79
CA VAL A 356 -23.19 -9.88 16.53
C VAL A 356 -24.25 -10.87 16.10
N ASN A 357 -24.81 -10.68 14.90
CA ASN A 357 -25.88 -11.52 14.34
C ASN A 357 -27.09 -11.64 15.29
N GLY A 358 -27.42 -10.54 15.98
CA GLY A 358 -28.54 -10.46 16.92
C GLY A 358 -28.29 -11.03 18.31
N GLN A 359 -27.08 -11.53 18.59
CA GLN A 359 -26.71 -12.07 19.91
C GLN A 359 -25.74 -11.14 20.63
N PRO A 360 -25.97 -10.84 21.93
CA PRO A 360 -25.02 -10.05 22.71
C PRO A 360 -23.72 -10.82 22.90
N ILE A 361 -22.59 -10.12 22.79
CA ILE A 361 -21.27 -10.72 22.93
C ILE A 361 -20.47 -10.15 24.10
N TYR A 362 -19.53 -10.94 24.60
CA TYR A 362 -18.47 -10.46 25.48
C TYR A 362 -17.17 -10.36 24.68
N ILE A 363 -16.51 -9.21 24.75
CA ILE A 363 -15.16 -9.02 24.20
C ILE A 363 -14.16 -9.57 25.22
N LYS A 364 -13.50 -10.67 24.84
CA LYS A 364 -12.37 -11.27 25.56
C LYS A 364 -11.12 -10.95 24.74
N GLY A 365 -10.71 -9.69 24.81
CA GLY A 365 -9.72 -9.12 23.91
C GLY A 365 -8.32 -9.01 24.51
N ALA A 366 -7.34 -8.82 23.62
CA ALA A 366 -5.99 -8.35 23.96
C ALA A 366 -5.57 -7.24 22.98
N ASP A 367 -4.75 -6.31 23.46
CA ASP A 367 -4.01 -5.38 22.61
C ASP A 367 -2.74 -6.10 22.11
N ARG A 368 -2.43 -5.96 20.81
CA ARG A 368 -1.26 -6.56 20.17
C ARG A 368 -0.47 -5.48 19.43
N HIS A 369 0.79 -5.30 19.81
CA HIS A 369 1.76 -4.59 18.99
C HIS A 369 2.36 -5.56 17.96
N GLU A 370 2.45 -5.12 16.71
CA GLU A 370 3.18 -5.83 15.65
C GLU A 370 4.68 -5.70 15.88
N MET A 371 5.24 -6.62 16.68
CA MET A 371 6.64 -6.61 17.07
C MET A 371 7.21 -8.02 17.22
N ASP A 372 8.38 -8.24 16.65
CA ASP A 372 9.18 -9.45 16.78
C ASP A 372 10.47 -9.12 17.56
N PRO A 373 10.91 -9.98 18.51
CA PRO A 373 12.09 -9.70 19.32
C PRO A 373 13.39 -9.60 18.51
N ASP A 374 13.45 -10.25 17.35
CA ASP A 374 14.64 -10.27 16.49
C ASP A 374 14.48 -9.30 15.30
N GLY A 375 13.26 -9.18 14.75
CA GLY A 375 12.94 -8.36 13.58
C GLY A 375 12.43 -6.95 13.88
N GLY A 376 12.13 -6.61 15.14
CA GLY A 376 11.51 -5.34 15.50
C GLY A 376 10.12 -5.24 14.89
N TYR A 377 9.89 -4.27 14.01
CA TYR A 377 8.60 -4.15 13.30
C TYR A 377 8.43 -5.16 12.16
N VAL A 378 9.48 -5.90 11.78
CA VAL A 378 9.42 -6.92 10.73
C VAL A 378 8.89 -8.22 11.33
N VAL A 379 7.58 -8.46 11.23
CA VAL A 379 6.92 -9.65 11.77
C VAL A 379 6.59 -10.63 10.64
N SER A 380 7.10 -11.87 10.74
CA SER A 380 6.82 -12.91 9.74
C SER A 380 5.37 -13.42 9.80
N ARG A 381 4.88 -13.96 8.69
CA ARG A 381 3.55 -14.61 8.62
C ARG A 381 3.46 -15.79 9.59
N GLU A 382 4.53 -16.55 9.76
CA GLU A 382 4.62 -17.66 10.70
C GLU A 382 4.40 -17.18 12.13
N ARG A 383 5.00 -16.04 12.51
CA ARG A 383 4.83 -15.41 13.82
C ARG A 383 3.42 -14.86 14.02
N MET A 384 2.83 -14.23 13.00
CA MET A 384 1.41 -13.81 13.05
C MET A 384 0.46 -14.99 13.27
N ILE A 385 0.71 -16.13 12.61
CA ILE A 385 -0.08 -17.35 12.79
C ILE A 385 0.11 -17.93 14.20
N GLU A 386 1.32 -17.87 14.74
CA GLU A 386 1.63 -18.29 16.11
C GLU A 386 0.83 -17.46 17.13
N ASP A 387 0.85 -16.13 17.01
CA ASP A 387 0.09 -15.21 17.88
C ASP A 387 -1.40 -15.58 17.89
N ILE A 388 -2.01 -15.72 16.71
CA ILE A 388 -3.43 -16.05 16.58
C ILE A 388 -3.74 -17.42 17.20
N LYS A 389 -2.88 -18.43 16.98
CA LYS A 389 -3.07 -19.77 17.57
C LYS A 389 -3.05 -19.72 19.09
N ILE A 390 -2.09 -19.01 19.68
CA ILE A 390 -1.99 -18.83 21.14
C ILE A 390 -3.25 -18.15 21.65
N MET A 391 -3.65 -17.02 21.07
CA MET A 391 -4.86 -16.30 21.46
C MET A 391 -6.10 -17.21 21.46
N LYS A 392 -6.28 -18.00 20.40
CA LYS A 392 -7.39 -18.95 20.29
C LYS A 392 -7.34 -20.06 21.34
N GLN A 393 -6.15 -20.59 21.65
CA GLN A 393 -5.95 -21.60 22.72
C GLN A 393 -6.28 -21.04 24.12
N PHE A 394 -6.07 -19.75 24.34
CA PHE A 394 -6.37 -19.05 25.59
C PHE A 394 -7.75 -18.38 25.61
N ASN A 395 -8.66 -18.78 24.73
CA ASN A 395 -10.05 -18.31 24.66
C ASN A 395 -10.23 -16.80 24.38
N ILE A 396 -9.23 -16.15 23.78
CA ILE A 396 -9.33 -14.78 23.27
C ILE A 396 -10.17 -14.80 21.99
N ASN A 397 -11.05 -13.80 21.83
CA ASN A 397 -11.96 -13.68 20.70
C ASN A 397 -11.87 -12.34 19.95
N ALA A 398 -11.02 -11.43 20.40
CA ALA A 398 -10.81 -10.13 19.77
C ALA A 398 -9.35 -9.69 19.96
N VAL A 399 -8.86 -8.91 19.01
CA VAL A 399 -7.56 -8.25 19.07
C VAL A 399 -7.77 -6.79 18.71
N ARG A 400 -7.14 -5.90 19.46
CA ARG A 400 -7.01 -4.50 19.07
C ARG A 400 -5.59 -4.29 18.54
N THR A 401 -5.47 -3.79 17.31
CA THR A 401 -4.20 -3.42 16.69
C THR A 401 -3.71 -2.12 17.33
N CYS A 402 -2.92 -2.26 18.40
CA CYS A 402 -2.52 -1.13 19.23
C CYS A 402 -1.22 -0.51 18.68
N HIS A 403 -1.17 0.76 18.27
CA HIS A 403 -2.26 1.72 18.04
C HIS A 403 -2.24 2.21 16.60
N TYR A 404 -2.12 1.26 15.67
CA TYR A 404 -1.96 1.49 14.24
C TYR A 404 -2.57 0.34 13.44
N PRO A 405 -2.76 0.50 12.11
CA PRO A 405 -3.06 -0.63 11.24
C PRO A 405 -1.90 -1.64 11.24
N ASP A 406 -2.19 -2.93 11.42
CA ASP A 406 -1.22 -4.04 11.26
C ASP A 406 -1.02 -4.37 9.76
N ASP A 407 -0.05 -5.24 9.44
CA ASP A 407 0.22 -5.70 8.06
C ASP A 407 -1.02 -6.43 7.45
N PRO A 408 -1.46 -6.08 6.22
CA PRO A 408 -2.68 -6.63 5.59
C PRO A 408 -2.73 -8.14 5.26
#